data_AF-A0A9E4KCA0-F1
#
_entry.id   AF-A0A9E4KCA0-F1
#
_cell.length_a   1.000
_cell.length_b   1.000
_cell.length_c   1.000
_cell.angle_alpha   90.00
_cell.angle_beta   90.00
_cell.angle_gamma   90.00
#
_symmetry.space_group_name_H-M   'P 1'
#
loop_
_entity.id
_entity.type
_entity.pdbx_description
1 polymer ?
#
loop_
_entity_poly.entity_id
_entity_poly.type
_entity_poly.pdbx_seq_one_letter_code
_entity_poly.pdbx_strand_id
1 'polypeptide(L)' 'DLVAATQPRYMRLTAEFNVRGGIYTTVVADHRAEDWQPPVPVTLP' A
#
# COMPACT_ATOMS: atom_id res chain seq x y z
N ASP A 1 -8.66 4.46 -9.83
CA ASP A 1 -10.05 4.17 -9.38
C ASP A 1 -10.22 4.12 -7.87
N LEU A 2 -9.60 3.17 -7.15
CA LEU A 2 -9.82 3.01 -5.70
C LEU A 2 -9.54 4.29 -4.88
N VAL A 3 -8.41 4.96 -5.12
CA VAL A 3 -8.08 6.23 -4.46
C VAL A 3 -9.14 7.30 -4.74
N ALA A 4 -9.59 7.42 -5.99
CA ALA A 4 -10.60 8.41 -6.37
C ALA A 4 -11.97 8.10 -5.76
N ALA A 5 -12.33 6.82 -5.64
CA ALA A 5 -13.61 6.36 -5.11
C ALA A 5 -13.71 6.46 -3.59
N THR A 6 -12.61 6.26 -2.86
CA THR A 6 -12.64 6.19 -1.38
C THR A 6 -11.90 7.31 -0.67
N GLN A 7 -11.18 8.16 -1.41
CA GLN A 7 -10.44 9.32 -0.89
C GLN A 7 -9.60 9.02 0.38
N PRO A 8 -8.76 7.96 0.36
CA PRO A 8 -8.03 7.53 1.55
C PRO A 8 -6.85 8.47 1.84
N ARG A 9 -6.55 8.73 3.13
CA ARG A 9 -5.32 9.43 3.51
C ARG A 9 -4.07 8.59 3.24
N TYR A 10 -4.19 7.28 3.41
CA TYR A 10 -3.20 6.28 3.05
C TYR A 10 -3.89 5.01 2.56
N MET A 11 -3.35 4.41 1.50
CA MET A 11 -3.81 3.11 1.00
C MET A 11 -2.60 2.34 0.46
N ARG A 12 -2.49 1.06 0.84
CA ARG A 12 -1.54 0.11 0.25
C ARG A 12 -2.30 -1.04 -0.37
N LEU A 13 -1.92 -1.40 -1.59
CA LEU A 13 -2.43 -2.59 -2.28
C LEU A 13 -1.27 -3.54 -2.55
N THR A 14 -1.46 -4.79 -2.18
CA THR A 14 -0.54 -5.88 -2.52
C THR A 14 -1.26 -6.81 -3.49
N ALA A 15 -0.70 -6.95 -4.69
CA ALA A 15 -1.18 -7.89 -5.70
C ALA A 15 -0.17 -9.02 -5.85
N GLU A 16 -0.59 -10.23 -5.49
CA GLU A 16 0.19 -11.45 -5.63
C GLU A 16 -0.23 -12.13 -6.94
N PHE A 17 0.69 -12.22 -7.88
CA PHE A 17 0.45 -12.86 -9.17
C PHE A 17 0.91 -14.31 -9.14
N ASN A 18 0.11 -15.18 -9.77
CA ASN A 18 0.46 -16.57 -9.99
C ASN A 18 1.73 -16.71 -10.86
N VAL A 19 2.35 -17.88 -10.82
CA VAL A 19 3.65 -18.12 -11.45
C VAL A 19 3.57 -18.03 -12.98
N ARG A 20 4.60 -17.42 -13.59
CA ARG A 20 4.82 -17.48 -15.04
C ARG A 20 6.29 -17.74 -15.34
N GLY A 21 6.60 -18.86 -15.98
CA GLY A 21 7.98 -19.25 -16.29
C GLY A 21 8.85 -19.45 -15.06
N GLY A 22 8.27 -19.91 -13.93
CA GLY A 22 8.98 -20.08 -12.66
C GLY A 22 9.21 -18.79 -11.86
N ILE A 23 8.77 -17.64 -12.37
CA ILE A 23 8.89 -16.35 -11.68
C ILE A 23 7.60 -16.06 -10.93
N TYR A 24 7.76 -15.73 -9.65
CA TYR A 24 6.73 -15.22 -8.78
C TYR A 24 6.84 -13.70 -8.74
N THR A 25 5.70 -13.00 -8.75
CA THR A 25 5.71 -11.54 -8.75
C THR A 25 4.67 -11.02 -7.77
N THR A 26 5.15 -10.19 -6.85
CA THR A 26 4.31 -9.42 -5.94
C THR A 26 4.48 -7.96 -6.28
N VAL A 27 3.38 -7.28 -6.60
CA VAL A 27 3.37 -5.84 -6.86
C VAL A 27 2.76 -5.15 -5.64
N VAL A 28 3.48 -4.17 -5.10
CA VAL A 28 2.99 -3.32 -4.02
C VAL A 28 2.83 -1.91 -4.55
N ALA A 29 1.66 -1.32 -4.37
CA ALA A 29 1.36 0.06 -4.73
C ALA A 29 0.88 0.83 -3.50
N ASP A 30 1.48 1.99 -3.27
CA ASP A 30 1.15 2.89 -2.16
C ASP A 30 0.56 4.20 -2.67
N HIS A 31 -0.49 4.65 -2.01
CA HIS A 31 -1.02 6.00 -2.10
C HIS A 31 -0.86 6.70 -0.74
N ARG A 32 -0.35 7.94 -0.78
CA ARG A 32 -0.28 8.87 0.35
C ARG A 32 -0.93 10.17 -0.09
N ALA A 33 -1.87 10.69 0.68
CA ALA A 33 -2.34 12.05 0.49
C ALA A 33 -1.19 13.03 0.79
N GLU A 34 -1.16 14.18 0.11
CA GLU A 34 -0.07 15.16 0.21
C GLU A 34 0.20 15.60 1.65
N ASP A 35 -0.88 15.81 2.42
CA ASP A 35 -0.82 16.24 3.82
C ASP A 35 -0.85 15.06 4.83
N TRP A 36 -0.60 13.83 4.38
CA TRP A 36 -0.61 12.67 5.28
C TRP A 36 0.77 12.37 5.86
N GLN A 37 0.85 12.41 7.19
CA GLN A 37 2.03 12.00 7.96
C GLN A 37 1.69 10.75 8.78
N PRO A 38 2.50 9.68 8.73
CA PRO A 38 2.29 8.50 9.55
C PRO A 38 2.53 8.81 11.04
N PRO A 39 1.79 8.15 11.96
CA PRO A 39 2.06 8.30 13.39
C PRO A 39 3.46 7.77 13.73
N VAL A 40 4.14 8.48 14.63
CA VAL A 40 5.44 8.04 15.16
C VAL A 40 5.21 6.75 15.97
N PRO A 41 5.99 5.69 15.75
CA PRO A 41 5.90 4.48 16.57
C PRO A 41 6.10 4.80 18.05
N VAL A 42 5.17 4.35 18.90
CA VAL A 42 5.28 4.50 20.35
C VAL A 42 5.92 3.24 20.91
N THR A 43 7.12 3.38 21.50
CA THR A 43 7.74 2.33 22.29
C THR A 43 7.27 2.46 23.74
N LEU A 44 6.57 1.44 24.25
CA LEU A 44 6.19 1.35 25.66
C LEU A 44 7.28 0.62 26.46
N PRO A 45 7.48 0.96 27.75
CA PRO A 45 8.47 0.29 28.62
C PRO A 45 8.11 -1.17 28.93
#